data_AF-A0A963TCP8-F1
#
_entry.id   AF-A0A963TCP8-F1
#
_cell.length_a   1.000
_cell.length_b   1.000
_cell.length_c   1.000
_cell.angle_alpha   90.00
_cell.angle_beta   90.00
_cell.angle_gamma   90.00
#
_symmetry.space_group_name_H-M   'P 1'
#
loop_
_entity.id
_entity.type
_entity.pdbx_description
1 polymer ?
#
loop_
_entity_poly.entity_id
_entity_poly.type
_entity_poly.pdbx_seq_one_letter_code
_entity_poly.pdbx_strand_id
1 'polypeptide(L)'
;MGFPDVPAHARIDVKAAPQGARVVTVRDQDGRDRHGALVSADPIDQLRQAIVKTAKALAAEGAMPPHLAAMTWRVRDRAPFQDRLREAELRLREVVGGNLPVLEIKAVRGLDDGVAVLVDAQAVVPPPPDDPDALVDGRLTAAELNRQYSARAAVPNHLEIFVDWRDRGRAFKAAAEGRDRLRADIPYGKRPAETIDLFLPEGNRPGPLHLFIHGGYWQAMDKDDHCHLMGALLDTGAAAAVINYDLCPQVTMDRIVKQTRAACVHLWRHGAELGFDPARIQLAGHSAGGHLAAMMAATDWPALDAGLPADLVKSVVMVSGLFELDPLRFTGMNRALGLDAKAAARNSPVRLDPSHPMPMVCAVGGLESAEFQRQSRILAERWSALGSPVNLITLDGRNHFTVIEDLNDPSSPLFTAAARLLHG
;
A
#
# COMPACT_ATOMS: atom_id res chain seq x y z
N MET A 1 13.48 -2.04 21.36
CA MET A 1 13.00 -1.18 20.26
C MET A 1 11.51 -0.95 20.46
N GLY A 2 11.04 0.30 20.34
CA GLY A 2 9.62 0.65 20.46
C GLY A 2 9.00 0.88 19.09
N PHE A 3 7.68 1.03 19.03
CA PHE A 3 6.99 1.50 17.83
C PHE A 3 7.65 2.77 17.29
N PRO A 4 7.70 2.97 15.96
CA PRO A 4 8.21 4.21 15.40
C PRO A 4 7.44 5.40 15.96
N ASP A 5 8.17 6.42 16.42
CA ASP A 5 7.53 7.66 16.86
C ASP A 5 6.66 8.24 15.75
N VAL A 6 5.41 8.55 16.08
CA VAL A 6 4.53 9.31 15.17
C VAL A 6 5.14 10.70 15.01
N PRO A 7 5.38 11.21 13.79
CA PRO A 7 5.90 12.57 13.61
C PRO A 7 4.93 13.64 14.14
N ALA A 8 5.46 14.79 14.55
CA ALA A 8 4.65 15.85 15.17
C ALA A 8 3.45 16.29 14.31
N HIS A 9 3.62 16.41 12.99
CA HIS A 9 2.54 16.79 12.06
C HIS A 9 1.40 15.76 11.99
N ALA A 10 1.67 14.51 12.38
CA ALA A 10 0.72 13.42 12.34
C ALA A 10 0.09 13.12 13.72
N ARG A 11 0.49 13.79 14.81
CA ARG A 11 -0.03 13.55 16.18
C ARG A 11 -1.31 14.34 16.48
N ILE A 12 -2.21 13.76 17.29
CA ILE A 12 -3.33 14.48 17.92
C ILE A 12 -3.00 14.66 19.39
N ASP A 13 -3.02 15.89 19.87
CA ASP A 13 -3.00 16.15 21.31
C ASP A 13 -4.43 16.28 21.84
N VAL A 14 -4.85 15.30 22.63
CA VAL A 14 -6.17 15.27 23.28
C VAL A 14 -6.35 16.48 24.21
N LYS A 15 -5.27 16.98 24.84
CA LYS A 15 -5.34 18.13 25.74
C LYS A 15 -5.50 19.46 25.01
N ALA A 16 -5.11 19.49 23.73
CA ALA A 16 -5.27 20.64 22.85
C ALA A 16 -6.44 20.46 21.87
N ALA A 17 -7.44 19.65 22.23
CA ALA A 17 -8.61 19.43 21.39
C ALA A 17 -9.32 20.77 21.08
N PRO A 18 -9.73 21.01 19.83
CA PRO A 18 -10.44 22.24 19.45
C PRO A 18 -11.71 22.45 20.27
N GLN A 19 -12.12 23.71 20.42
CA GLN A 19 -13.41 24.03 21.01
C GLN A 19 -14.55 23.35 20.22
N GLY A 20 -15.47 22.70 20.94
CA GLY A 20 -16.57 21.94 20.33
C GLY A 20 -16.22 20.51 19.90
N ALA A 21 -14.95 20.09 19.99
CA ALA A 21 -14.57 18.70 19.75
C ALA A 21 -15.01 17.79 20.91
N ARG A 22 -15.36 16.55 20.59
CA ARG A 22 -15.71 15.50 21.57
C ARG A 22 -14.59 14.48 21.69
N VAL A 23 -14.20 14.15 22.92
CA VAL A 23 -13.28 13.05 23.19
C VAL A 23 -14.08 11.77 23.41
N VAL A 24 -13.83 10.77 22.57
CA VAL A 24 -14.43 9.44 22.66
C VAL A 24 -13.39 8.48 23.19
N THR A 25 -13.75 7.65 24.17
CA THR A 25 -12.88 6.60 24.72
C THR A 25 -13.55 5.25 24.56
N VAL A 26 -12.82 4.29 23.98
CA VAL A 26 -13.20 2.87 23.91
C VAL A 26 -12.19 2.09 24.73
N ARG A 27 -12.65 1.13 25.53
CA ARG A 27 -11.80 0.32 26.41
C ARG A 27 -12.08 -1.18 26.28
N ASP A 28 -11.12 -1.96 26.74
CA ASP A 28 -11.23 -3.40 26.99
C ASP A 28 -11.66 -4.21 25.76
N GLN A 29 -11.20 -3.80 24.57
CA GLN A 29 -11.44 -4.57 23.35
C GLN A 29 -10.42 -5.70 23.23
N ASP A 30 -10.88 -6.94 23.10
CA ASP A 30 -10.04 -8.14 22.99
C ASP A 30 -10.17 -8.83 21.63
N GLY A 31 -9.42 -9.92 21.48
CA GLY A 31 -9.42 -10.77 20.28
C GLY A 31 -10.63 -11.70 20.13
N ARG A 32 -11.73 -11.52 20.88
CA ARG A 32 -12.92 -12.37 20.74
C ARG A 32 -13.84 -11.90 19.62
N ASP A 33 -14.51 -12.84 18.98
CA ASP A 33 -15.57 -12.59 18.01
C ASP A 33 -16.89 -12.17 18.69
N ARG A 34 -17.97 -12.03 17.89
CA ARG A 34 -19.30 -11.67 18.40
C ARG A 34 -19.96 -12.76 19.26
N HIS A 35 -19.44 -14.00 19.21
CA HIS A 35 -19.93 -15.14 19.99
C HIS A 35 -19.13 -15.34 21.28
N GLY A 36 -18.12 -14.51 21.54
CA GLY A 36 -17.28 -14.58 22.73
C GLY A 36 -16.14 -15.59 22.62
N ALA A 37 -15.87 -16.14 21.44
CA ALA A 37 -14.75 -17.05 21.20
C ALA A 37 -13.52 -16.28 20.71
N LEU A 38 -12.32 -16.65 21.17
CA LEU A 38 -11.07 -16.09 20.63
C LEU A 38 -10.92 -16.48 19.15
N VAL A 39 -10.62 -15.51 18.29
CA VAL A 39 -10.46 -15.77 16.85
C VAL A 39 -9.18 -16.54 16.51
N SER A 40 -8.18 -16.49 17.40
CA SER A 40 -6.88 -17.13 17.23
C SER A 40 -6.17 -17.26 18.57
N ALA A 41 -5.31 -18.28 18.71
CA ALA A 41 -4.36 -18.38 19.80
C ALA A 41 -3.14 -17.46 19.60
N ASP A 42 -2.90 -16.99 18.37
CA ASP A 42 -1.78 -16.10 18.05
C ASP A 42 -2.01 -14.69 18.63
N PRO A 43 -1.05 -14.13 19.41
CA PRO A 43 -1.21 -12.80 20.01
C PRO A 43 -1.40 -11.66 19.00
N ILE A 44 -0.82 -11.75 17.80
CA ILE A 44 -0.93 -10.69 16.79
C ILE A 44 -2.29 -10.75 16.07
N ASP A 45 -2.83 -11.95 15.85
CA ASP A 45 -4.20 -12.10 15.36
C ASP A 45 -5.24 -11.59 16.37
N GLN A 46 -5.05 -11.89 17.66
CA GLN A 46 -5.90 -11.33 18.72
C GLN A 46 -5.82 -9.80 18.74
N LEU A 47 -4.62 -9.23 18.59
CA LEU A 47 -4.42 -7.79 18.49
C LEU A 47 -5.17 -7.19 17.29
N ARG A 48 -5.03 -7.80 16.11
CA ARG A 48 -5.72 -7.35 14.90
C ARG A 48 -7.23 -7.30 15.14
N GLN A 49 -7.81 -8.36 15.69
CA GLN A 49 -9.24 -8.42 16.00
C GLN A 49 -9.66 -7.37 17.04
N ALA A 50 -8.87 -7.17 18.09
CA ALA A 50 -9.10 -6.13 19.09
C ALA A 50 -9.08 -4.72 18.47
N ILE A 51 -8.15 -4.43 17.55
CA ILE A 51 -8.09 -3.16 16.81
C ILE A 51 -9.32 -2.98 15.92
N VAL A 52 -9.76 -4.03 15.21
CA VAL A 52 -10.98 -3.97 14.38
C VAL A 52 -12.21 -3.66 15.23
N LYS A 53 -12.37 -4.32 16.38
CA LYS A 53 -13.47 -4.05 17.32
C LYS A 53 -13.40 -2.62 17.87
N THR A 54 -12.21 -2.18 18.24
CA THR A 54 -11.96 -0.80 18.69
C THR A 54 -12.36 0.23 17.64
N ALA A 55 -11.95 0.03 16.39
CA ALA A 55 -12.29 0.93 15.29
C ALA A 55 -13.81 0.96 15.02
N LYS A 56 -14.50 -0.19 15.08
CA LYS A 56 -15.96 -0.25 14.95
C LYS A 56 -16.68 0.49 16.08
N ALA A 57 -16.23 0.32 17.32
CA ALA A 57 -16.79 1.02 18.47
C ALA A 57 -16.57 2.54 18.38
N LEU A 58 -15.39 2.98 17.94
CA LEU A 58 -15.10 4.39 17.67
C LEU A 58 -15.97 4.94 16.52
N ALA A 59 -16.18 4.17 15.46
CA ALA A 59 -17.01 4.59 14.32
C ALA A 59 -18.49 4.74 14.69
N ALA A 60 -19.02 3.90 15.60
CA ALA A 60 -20.38 4.06 16.14
C ALA A 60 -20.56 5.41 16.88
N GLU A 61 -19.46 5.97 17.37
CA GLU A 61 -19.40 7.28 18.01
C GLU A 61 -18.99 8.39 17.02
N GLY A 62 -19.07 8.17 15.71
CA GLY A 62 -18.73 9.17 14.69
C GLY A 62 -17.24 9.47 14.54
N ALA A 63 -16.36 8.69 15.16
CA ALA A 63 -14.92 8.82 14.94
C ALA A 63 -14.48 8.10 13.67
N MET A 64 -13.54 8.70 12.95
CA MET A 64 -12.88 8.12 11.78
C MET A 64 -11.40 7.90 12.11
N PRO A 65 -10.64 7.09 11.33
CA PRO A 65 -9.22 6.89 11.58
C PRO A 65 -8.40 8.18 11.77
N PRO A 66 -8.62 9.27 11.02
CA PRO A 66 -7.91 10.54 11.24
C PRO A 66 -8.16 11.21 12.60
N HIS A 67 -9.19 10.79 13.34
CA HIS A 67 -9.54 11.30 14.68
C HIS A 67 -8.83 10.51 15.79
N LEU A 68 -8.17 9.39 15.47
CA LEU A 68 -7.54 8.52 16.44
C LEU A 68 -6.29 9.20 17.05
N ALA A 69 -6.30 9.38 18.36
CA ALA A 69 -5.28 10.17 19.07
C ALA A 69 -4.29 9.28 19.83
N ALA A 70 -4.80 8.35 20.62
CA ALA A 70 -4.00 7.48 21.47
C ALA A 70 -4.56 6.07 21.47
N MET A 71 -3.66 5.10 21.62
CA MET A 71 -4.01 3.68 21.76
C MET A 71 -3.08 3.04 22.79
N THR A 72 -3.63 2.21 23.66
CA THR A 72 -2.86 1.43 24.63
C THR A 72 -3.13 -0.04 24.40
N TRP A 73 -2.07 -0.82 24.21
CA TRP A 73 -2.12 -2.28 24.18
C TRP A 73 -1.74 -2.79 25.56
N ARG A 74 -2.74 -3.24 26.31
CA ARG A 74 -2.55 -3.91 27.60
C ARG A 74 -2.35 -5.39 27.34
N VAL A 75 -1.11 -5.84 27.41
CA VAL A 75 -0.68 -7.19 27.03
C VAL A 75 -0.35 -8.03 28.25
N ARG A 76 -0.55 -9.34 28.15
CA ARG A 76 -0.10 -10.30 29.19
C ARG A 76 1.42 -10.37 29.26
N ASP A 77 2.06 -10.44 28.09
CA ASP A 77 3.49 -10.46 27.88
C ASP A 77 3.83 -9.54 26.69
N ARG A 78 4.93 -8.79 26.81
CA ARG A 78 5.39 -7.89 25.75
C ARG A 78 6.17 -8.62 24.67
N ALA A 79 6.82 -9.75 24.98
CA ALA A 79 7.75 -10.41 24.06
C ALA A 79 7.13 -10.70 22.67
N PRO A 80 5.94 -11.32 22.55
CA PRO A 80 5.36 -11.62 21.23
C PRO A 80 5.13 -10.39 20.35
N PHE A 81 4.82 -9.24 20.96
CA PHE A 81 4.57 -7.98 20.27
C PHE A 81 5.86 -7.22 19.94
N GLN A 82 6.89 -7.38 20.77
CA GLN A 82 8.19 -6.73 20.56
C GLN A 82 9.02 -7.47 19.49
N ASP A 83 8.99 -8.81 19.50
CA ASP A 83 9.74 -9.64 18.56
C ASP A 83 9.13 -9.56 17.15
N ARG A 84 7.81 -9.35 17.06
CA ARG A 84 7.05 -9.21 15.81
C ARG A 84 6.52 -7.79 15.61
N LEU A 85 7.29 -6.79 16.03
CA LEU A 85 6.86 -5.38 16.05
C LEU A 85 6.35 -4.88 14.69
N ARG A 86 7.07 -5.22 13.61
CA ARG A 86 6.66 -4.86 12.23
C ARG A 86 5.31 -5.47 11.86
N GLU A 87 5.10 -6.74 12.18
CA GLU A 87 3.84 -7.42 11.90
C GLU A 87 2.69 -6.81 12.71
N ALA A 88 2.91 -6.54 14.00
CA ALA A 88 1.95 -5.86 14.86
C ALA A 88 1.57 -4.46 14.32
N GLU A 89 2.56 -3.71 13.81
CA GLU A 89 2.35 -2.42 13.16
C GLU A 89 1.52 -2.54 11.89
N LEU A 90 1.79 -3.53 11.05
CA LEU A 90 1.03 -3.78 9.83
C LEU A 90 -0.44 -4.11 10.15
N ARG A 91 -0.71 -4.91 11.20
CA ARG A 91 -2.08 -5.17 11.67
C ARG A 91 -2.82 -3.91 12.11
N LEU A 92 -2.12 -2.96 12.73
CA LEU A 92 -2.71 -1.65 13.05
C LEU A 92 -3.02 -0.86 11.77
N ARG A 93 -2.09 -0.79 10.84
CA ARG A 93 -2.21 -0.04 9.57
C ARG A 93 -3.28 -0.60 8.62
N GLU A 94 -3.56 -1.90 8.68
CA GLU A 94 -4.69 -2.52 7.98
C GLU A 94 -6.01 -1.81 8.30
N VAL A 95 -6.18 -1.39 9.57
CA VAL A 95 -7.41 -0.77 10.04
C VAL A 95 -7.33 0.76 9.96
N VAL A 96 -6.26 1.37 10.49
CA VAL A 96 -6.19 2.83 10.66
C VAL A 96 -5.41 3.56 9.55
N GLY A 97 -4.75 2.81 8.65
CA GLY A 97 -3.87 3.37 7.65
C GLY A 97 -2.66 4.03 8.30
N GLY A 98 -2.24 5.20 7.78
CA GLY A 98 -1.15 5.98 8.36
C GLY A 98 -1.59 6.92 9.49
N ASN A 99 -2.86 6.88 9.91
CA ASN A 99 -3.36 7.67 11.05
C ASN A 99 -2.98 7.00 12.37
N LEU A 100 -1.67 6.86 12.58
CA LEU A 100 -1.14 6.16 13.73
C LEU A 100 -1.39 6.97 15.01
N PRO A 101 -1.99 6.35 16.06
CA PRO A 101 -2.08 6.96 17.36
C PRO A 101 -0.71 7.07 18.03
N VAL A 102 -0.61 7.91 19.05
CA VAL A 102 0.40 7.71 20.09
C VAL A 102 0.13 6.35 20.73
N LEU A 103 1.05 5.41 20.51
CA LEU A 103 0.87 4.01 20.90
C LEU A 103 1.72 3.68 22.13
N GLU A 104 1.09 3.06 23.12
CA GLU A 104 1.75 2.57 24.32
C GLU A 104 1.47 1.08 24.54
N ILE A 105 2.49 0.29 24.87
CA ILE A 105 2.33 -1.14 25.22
C ILE A 105 2.58 -1.30 26.71
N LYS A 106 1.59 -1.77 27.47
CA LYS A 106 1.65 -2.00 28.93
C LYS A 106 1.51 -3.48 29.24
N ALA A 107 2.48 -4.04 29.97
CA ALA A 107 2.28 -5.37 30.55
C ALA A 107 1.31 -5.24 31.73
N VAL A 108 0.27 -6.07 31.78
CA VAL A 108 -0.73 -6.07 32.86
C VAL A 108 -0.97 -7.47 33.39
N ARG A 109 -1.38 -7.58 34.66
CA ARG A 109 -1.82 -8.83 35.28
C ARG A 109 -3.34 -8.96 35.23
N GLY A 110 -3.85 -10.19 35.25
CA GLY A 110 -5.30 -10.44 35.40
C GLY A 110 -6.12 -10.29 34.13
N LEU A 111 -5.53 -10.50 32.94
CA LEU A 111 -6.33 -10.73 31.74
C LEU A 111 -7.02 -12.09 31.84
N ASP A 112 -8.25 -12.20 31.31
CA ASP A 112 -8.96 -13.46 31.17
C ASP A 112 -8.08 -14.55 30.55
N ASP A 113 -8.34 -15.81 30.87
CA ASP A 113 -7.58 -16.91 30.31
C ASP A 113 -7.64 -16.92 28.78
N GLY A 114 -6.49 -17.25 28.15
CA GLY A 114 -6.30 -17.18 26.69
C GLY A 114 -6.20 -15.77 26.06
N VAL A 115 -6.62 -14.69 26.74
CA VAL A 115 -6.52 -13.32 26.21
C VAL A 115 -5.08 -12.79 26.31
N ALA A 116 -4.46 -12.54 25.16
CA ALA A 116 -3.11 -12.00 25.05
C ALA A 116 -3.05 -10.48 25.17
N VAL A 117 -4.11 -9.77 24.74
CA VAL A 117 -4.14 -8.31 24.63
C VAL A 117 -5.55 -7.73 24.81
N LEU A 118 -5.62 -6.59 25.48
CA LEU A 118 -6.73 -5.65 25.46
C LEU A 118 -6.29 -4.33 24.82
N VAL A 119 -7.16 -3.75 24.00
CA VAL A 119 -6.94 -2.48 23.32
C VAL A 119 -7.88 -1.43 23.91
N ASP A 120 -7.27 -0.33 24.37
CA ASP A 120 -7.97 0.91 24.68
C ASP A 120 -7.59 1.97 23.66
N ALA A 121 -8.52 2.84 23.29
CA ALA A 121 -8.26 3.93 22.37
C ALA A 121 -9.03 5.20 22.72
N GLN A 122 -8.45 6.33 22.35
CA GLN A 122 -9.08 7.64 22.41
C GLN A 122 -9.08 8.28 21.04
N ALA A 123 -10.22 8.88 20.67
CA ALA A 123 -10.36 9.68 19.47
C ALA A 123 -10.88 11.08 19.82
N VAL A 124 -10.42 12.08 19.08
CA VAL A 124 -10.89 13.47 19.15
C VAL A 124 -11.74 13.72 17.91
N VAL A 125 -13.06 13.68 18.07
CA VAL A 125 -14.01 13.92 17.00
C VAL A 125 -14.24 15.44 16.89
N PRO A 126 -13.85 16.07 15.77
CA PRO A 126 -14.06 17.50 15.58
C PRO A 126 -15.57 17.81 15.48
N PRO A 127 -15.98 19.06 15.76
CA PRO A 127 -17.33 19.50 15.40
C PRO A 127 -17.53 19.41 13.87
N PRO A 128 -18.78 19.34 13.40
CA PRO A 128 -19.07 19.47 11.97
C PRO A 128 -18.46 20.76 11.40
N PRO A 129 -18.03 20.78 10.13
CA PRO A 129 -17.57 22.01 9.48
C PRO A 129 -18.70 23.05 9.42
N ASP A 130 -18.33 24.34 9.47
CA ASP A 130 -19.28 25.45 9.39
C ASP A 130 -20.08 25.43 8.07
N ASP A 131 -19.43 25.05 6.98
CA ASP A 131 -20.03 24.84 5.67
C ASP A 131 -19.66 23.44 5.13
N PRO A 132 -20.52 22.42 5.32
CA PRO A 132 -20.26 21.07 4.83
C PRO A 132 -20.32 20.94 3.30
N ASP A 133 -20.96 21.90 2.62
CA ASP A 133 -21.17 21.90 1.17
C ASP A 133 -20.08 22.69 0.43
N ALA A 134 -19.12 23.29 1.16
CA ALA A 134 -17.97 23.96 0.59
C ALA A 134 -17.08 22.98 -0.21
N LEU A 135 -16.77 23.35 -1.46
CA LEU A 135 -15.83 22.60 -2.30
C LEU A 135 -14.39 22.85 -1.81
N VAL A 136 -13.67 21.78 -1.45
CA VAL A 136 -12.34 21.89 -0.84
C VAL A 136 -11.19 21.79 -1.85
N ASP A 137 -11.41 21.12 -2.98
CA ASP A 137 -10.45 21.00 -4.09
C ASP A 137 -10.93 21.72 -5.36
N GLY A 138 -11.95 22.57 -5.23
CA GLY A 138 -12.62 23.26 -6.33
C GLY A 138 -13.59 22.39 -7.14
N ARG A 139 -13.75 21.10 -6.81
CA ARG A 139 -14.67 20.18 -7.50
C ARG A 139 -15.61 19.43 -6.56
N LEU A 140 -15.12 19.03 -5.39
CA LEU A 140 -15.82 18.15 -4.45
C LEU A 140 -15.79 18.73 -3.04
N THR A 141 -16.84 18.44 -2.27
CA THR A 141 -16.86 18.65 -0.82
C THR A 141 -15.87 17.71 -0.12
N ALA A 142 -15.49 18.01 1.12
CA ALA A 142 -14.62 17.13 1.91
C ALA A 142 -15.22 15.72 2.09
N ALA A 143 -16.54 15.62 2.28
CA ALA A 143 -17.24 14.36 2.45
C ALA A 143 -17.22 13.52 1.16
N GLU A 144 -17.51 14.14 0.03
CA GLU A 144 -17.45 13.47 -1.28
C GLU A 144 -16.04 13.04 -1.62
N LEU A 145 -15.04 13.88 -1.36
CA LEU A 145 -13.64 13.56 -1.61
C LEU A 145 -13.20 12.35 -0.79
N ASN A 146 -13.47 12.35 0.51
CA ASN A 146 -13.17 11.19 1.36
C ASN A 146 -13.87 9.91 0.87
N ARG A 147 -15.13 10.00 0.41
CA ARG A 147 -15.87 8.86 -0.17
C ARG A 147 -15.22 8.36 -1.46
N GLN A 148 -14.83 9.27 -2.37
CA GLN A 148 -14.22 8.93 -3.65
C GLN A 148 -12.85 8.27 -3.50
N TYR A 149 -12.05 8.67 -2.50
CA TYR A 149 -10.73 8.10 -2.25
C TYR A 149 -10.75 6.92 -1.27
N SER A 150 -11.83 6.67 -0.54
CA SER A 150 -11.87 5.56 0.43
C SER A 150 -12.23 4.21 -0.20
N ALA A 151 -11.25 3.55 -0.79
CA ALA A 151 -11.40 2.18 -1.32
C ALA A 151 -11.88 1.19 -0.24
N ARG A 152 -11.42 1.33 1.01
CA ARG A 152 -11.83 0.48 2.14
C ARG A 152 -13.30 0.65 2.49
N ALA A 153 -13.82 1.88 2.44
CA ALA A 153 -15.25 2.11 2.69
C ALA A 153 -16.13 1.61 1.54
N ALA A 154 -15.62 1.65 0.30
CA ALA A 154 -16.33 1.15 -0.87
C ALA A 154 -16.41 -0.39 -0.91
N VAL A 155 -15.55 -1.11 -0.19
CA VAL A 155 -15.51 -2.58 -0.17
C VAL A 155 -15.62 -3.08 1.28
N PRO A 156 -16.84 -3.35 1.79
CA PRO A 156 -17.06 -3.68 3.20
C PRO A 156 -16.29 -4.90 3.73
N ASN A 157 -15.99 -5.89 2.87
CA ASN A 157 -15.26 -7.11 3.22
C ASN A 157 -13.73 -7.01 2.97
N HIS A 158 -13.17 -5.81 2.77
CA HIS A 158 -11.74 -5.63 2.50
C HIS A 158 -10.80 -6.28 3.54
N LEU A 159 -11.20 -6.34 4.82
CA LEU A 159 -10.40 -6.99 5.85
C LEU A 159 -10.30 -8.51 5.67
N GLU A 160 -11.31 -9.16 5.09
CA GLU A 160 -11.26 -10.58 4.75
C GLU A 160 -10.36 -10.80 3.53
N ILE A 161 -10.44 -9.91 2.54
CA ILE A 161 -9.56 -9.92 1.36
C ILE A 161 -8.09 -9.78 1.79
N PHE A 162 -7.77 -8.87 2.72
CA PHE A 162 -6.38 -8.71 3.20
C PHE A 162 -5.85 -9.93 3.94
N VAL A 163 -6.72 -10.68 4.63
CA VAL A 163 -6.34 -11.96 5.24
C VAL A 163 -6.03 -12.99 4.16
N ASP A 164 -6.93 -13.13 3.19
CA ASP A 164 -6.74 -14.06 2.07
C ASP A 164 -5.44 -13.77 1.29
N TRP A 165 -5.16 -12.51 0.97
CA TRP A 165 -3.91 -12.09 0.33
C TRP A 165 -2.67 -12.53 1.09
N ARG A 166 -2.63 -12.23 2.39
CA ARG A 166 -1.53 -12.61 3.26
C ARG A 166 -1.35 -14.11 3.35
N ASP A 167 -2.45 -14.85 3.49
CA ASP A 167 -2.40 -16.29 3.65
C ASP A 167 -1.94 -16.96 2.34
N ARG A 168 -2.46 -16.53 1.19
CA ARG A 168 -1.99 -16.97 -0.13
C ARG A 168 -0.55 -16.55 -0.42
N GLY A 169 -0.17 -15.31 -0.06
CA GLY A 169 1.18 -14.79 -0.23
C GLY A 169 2.21 -15.59 0.57
N ARG A 170 1.90 -15.87 1.85
CA ARG A 170 2.72 -16.74 2.72
C ARG A 170 2.82 -18.16 2.17
N ALA A 171 1.69 -18.75 1.76
CA ALA A 171 1.67 -20.10 1.20
C ALA A 171 2.50 -20.19 -0.09
N PHE A 172 2.40 -19.18 -0.95
CA PHE A 172 3.19 -19.09 -2.18
C PHE A 172 4.69 -18.98 -1.90
N LYS A 173 5.09 -18.10 -0.98
CA LYS A 173 6.50 -17.93 -0.58
C LYS A 173 7.05 -19.23 0.04
N ALA A 174 6.32 -19.85 0.96
CA ALA A 174 6.69 -21.13 1.56
C ALA A 174 6.81 -22.27 0.54
N ALA A 175 5.97 -22.30 -0.51
CA ALA A 175 6.06 -23.29 -1.57
C ALA A 175 7.30 -23.12 -2.47
N ALA A 176 7.86 -21.90 -2.52
CA ALA A 176 9.09 -21.56 -3.22
C ALA A 176 10.35 -21.71 -2.34
N GLU A 177 10.22 -21.71 -1.01
CA GLU A 177 11.31 -21.98 -0.08
C GLU A 177 11.93 -23.37 -0.30
N GLY A 178 13.26 -23.47 -0.19
CA GLY A 178 14.00 -24.71 -0.45
C GLY A 178 14.13 -25.07 -1.93
N ARG A 179 13.52 -24.30 -2.83
CA ARG A 179 13.86 -24.30 -4.26
C ARG A 179 14.88 -23.19 -4.48
N ASP A 180 15.92 -23.41 -5.28
CA ASP A 180 16.93 -22.39 -5.67
C ASP A 180 16.36 -21.24 -6.54
N ARG A 181 15.05 -20.98 -6.41
CA ARG A 181 14.23 -20.09 -7.22
C ARG A 181 13.63 -18.93 -6.43
N LEU A 182 13.70 -18.94 -5.11
CA LEU A 182 13.36 -17.78 -4.27
C LEU A 182 14.64 -17.17 -3.69
N ARG A 183 14.84 -15.88 -3.94
CA ARG A 183 15.82 -15.06 -3.24
C ARG A 183 15.06 -14.01 -2.42
N ALA A 184 14.83 -14.32 -1.16
CA ALA A 184 14.05 -13.48 -0.25
C ALA A 184 14.89 -12.36 0.37
N ASP A 185 14.23 -11.24 0.67
CA ASP A 185 14.73 -10.13 1.45
C ASP A 185 16.09 -9.57 0.97
N ILE A 186 16.30 -9.55 -0.35
CA ILE A 186 17.48 -8.92 -0.97
C ILE A 186 17.46 -7.43 -0.61
N PRO A 187 18.47 -6.90 0.09
CA PRO A 187 18.50 -5.48 0.45
C PRO A 187 18.90 -4.64 -0.77
N TYR A 188 18.07 -3.66 -1.12
CA TYR A 188 18.43 -2.62 -2.10
C TYR A 188 18.83 -1.29 -1.45
N GLY A 189 18.71 -1.21 -0.12
CA GLY A 189 19.03 -0.03 0.67
C GLY A 189 19.47 -0.37 2.09
N LYS A 190 19.51 0.65 2.96
CA LYS A 190 20.01 0.54 4.33
C LYS A 190 18.89 0.37 5.37
N ARG A 191 17.65 0.66 5.00
CA ARG A 191 16.51 0.64 5.92
C ARG A 191 15.87 -0.74 5.92
N PRO A 192 15.27 -1.19 7.04
CA PRO A 192 14.74 -2.56 7.14
C PRO A 192 13.68 -2.92 6.09
N ALA A 193 12.89 -1.94 5.63
CA ALA A 193 11.88 -2.14 4.60
C ALA A 193 12.41 -2.02 3.16
N GLU A 194 13.69 -1.68 2.96
CA GLU A 194 14.30 -1.56 1.62
C GLU A 194 14.74 -2.94 1.10
N THR A 195 13.77 -3.86 0.93
CA THR A 195 13.99 -5.26 0.53
C THR A 195 13.18 -5.68 -0.70
N ILE A 196 13.68 -6.71 -1.41
CA ILE A 196 13.08 -7.33 -2.60
C ILE A 196 12.97 -8.84 -2.35
N ASP A 197 11.82 -9.43 -2.65
CA ASP A 197 11.72 -10.87 -2.91
C ASP A 197 11.75 -11.12 -4.42
N LEU A 198 12.68 -11.96 -4.87
CA LEU A 198 12.82 -12.34 -6.27
C LEU A 198 12.49 -13.82 -6.45
N PHE A 199 11.57 -14.09 -7.38
CA PHE A 199 11.13 -15.41 -7.81
C PHE A 199 11.63 -15.66 -9.24
N LEU A 200 12.29 -16.79 -9.46
CA LEU A 200 12.81 -17.20 -10.76
C LEU A 200 11.88 -18.25 -11.42
N PRO A 201 11.68 -18.19 -12.75
CA PRO A 201 10.86 -19.16 -13.47
C PRO A 201 11.54 -20.54 -13.51
N GLU A 202 10.86 -21.53 -14.08
CA GLU A 202 11.50 -22.83 -14.36
C GLU A 202 12.51 -22.72 -15.50
N GLY A 203 13.62 -23.45 -15.37
CA GLY A 203 14.72 -23.43 -16.33
C GLY A 203 15.81 -22.39 -16.00
N ASN A 204 16.90 -22.45 -16.79
CA ASN A 204 18.12 -21.69 -16.52
C ASN A 204 18.38 -20.55 -17.53
N ARG A 205 17.36 -20.10 -18.26
CA ARG A 205 17.51 -19.01 -19.23
C ARG A 205 17.07 -17.70 -18.62
N PRO A 206 17.94 -16.66 -18.58
CA PRO A 206 17.55 -15.33 -18.14
C PRO A 206 16.40 -14.77 -19.00
N GLY A 207 15.23 -14.61 -18.39
CA GLY A 207 14.05 -14.01 -18.99
C GLY A 207 13.88 -12.54 -18.59
N PRO A 208 12.81 -11.86 -19.05
CA PRO A 208 12.48 -10.52 -18.58
C PRO A 208 12.13 -10.53 -17.09
N LEU A 209 12.22 -9.37 -16.45
CA LEU A 209 11.78 -9.15 -15.07
C LEU A 209 10.43 -8.42 -15.05
N HIS A 210 9.48 -8.95 -14.31
CA HIS A 210 8.29 -8.24 -13.85
C HIS A 210 8.48 -7.78 -12.40
N LEU A 211 8.61 -6.48 -12.19
CA LEU A 211 8.73 -5.89 -10.84
C LEU A 211 7.37 -5.35 -10.36
N PHE A 212 6.78 -5.99 -9.36
CA PHE A 212 5.54 -5.57 -8.74
C PHE A 212 5.77 -4.68 -7.52
N ILE A 213 5.02 -3.58 -7.46
CA ILE A 213 5.03 -2.61 -6.36
C ILE A 213 3.66 -2.64 -5.68
N HIS A 214 3.63 -2.99 -4.40
CA HIS A 214 2.37 -3.12 -3.66
C HIS A 214 1.69 -1.76 -3.40
N GLY A 215 0.38 -1.81 -3.14
CA GLY A 215 -0.44 -0.65 -2.78
C GLY A 215 -0.43 -0.33 -1.29
N GLY A 216 -1.55 0.21 -0.79
CA GLY A 216 -1.71 0.54 0.64
C GLY A 216 -1.59 2.03 0.97
N TYR A 217 -1.87 2.91 0.01
CA TYR A 217 -1.85 4.36 0.22
C TYR A 217 -0.52 4.90 0.77
N TRP A 218 0.60 4.22 0.43
CA TRP A 218 1.94 4.51 0.97
C TRP A 218 2.03 4.42 2.50
N GLN A 219 1.04 3.81 3.15
CA GLN A 219 0.78 3.89 4.58
C GLN A 219 0.55 2.52 5.23
N ALA A 220 0.39 1.47 4.44
CA ALA A 220 0.06 0.13 4.88
C ALA A 220 0.58 -0.91 3.87
N MET A 221 0.36 -2.19 4.22
CA MET A 221 0.74 -3.38 3.45
C MET A 221 2.22 -3.70 3.44
N ASP A 222 2.51 -4.92 2.98
CA ASP A 222 3.85 -5.47 2.82
C ASP A 222 3.93 -6.32 1.54
N LYS A 223 5.15 -6.54 1.02
CA LYS A 223 5.43 -7.36 -0.16
C LYS A 223 4.89 -8.78 0.02
N ASP A 224 5.00 -9.31 1.23
CA ASP A 224 4.60 -10.68 1.57
C ASP A 224 3.10 -10.91 1.36
N ASP A 225 2.28 -9.84 1.40
CA ASP A 225 0.83 -9.94 1.17
C ASP A 225 0.50 -10.20 -0.32
N HIS A 226 1.43 -9.97 -1.25
CA HIS A 226 1.13 -9.91 -2.69
C HIS A 226 1.92 -10.91 -3.54
N CYS A 227 2.85 -11.67 -2.95
CA CYS A 227 3.74 -12.58 -3.70
C CYS A 227 2.99 -13.59 -4.58
N HIS A 228 1.80 -14.03 -4.16
CA HIS A 228 0.98 -14.98 -4.89
C HIS A 228 0.53 -14.47 -6.27
N LEU A 229 0.50 -13.14 -6.49
CA LEU A 229 0.12 -12.53 -7.76
C LEU A 229 1.15 -12.79 -8.88
N MET A 230 2.35 -13.27 -8.53
CA MET A 230 3.43 -13.50 -9.48
C MET A 230 3.35 -14.85 -10.19
N GLY A 231 2.50 -15.77 -9.72
CA GLY A 231 2.50 -17.18 -10.14
C GLY A 231 2.37 -17.37 -11.65
N ALA A 232 1.30 -16.82 -12.26
CA ALA A 232 1.03 -16.97 -13.68
C ALA A 232 2.14 -16.35 -14.56
N LEU A 233 2.83 -15.31 -14.09
CA LEU A 233 3.93 -14.69 -14.84
C LEU A 233 5.19 -15.55 -14.83
N LEU A 234 5.47 -16.27 -13.74
CA LEU A 234 6.58 -17.22 -13.70
C LEU A 234 6.41 -18.34 -14.74
N ASP A 235 5.17 -18.78 -14.99
CA ASP A 235 4.85 -19.80 -15.99
C ASP A 235 5.12 -19.31 -17.44
N THR A 236 5.26 -18.00 -17.65
CA THR A 236 5.65 -17.42 -18.94
C THR A 236 7.16 -17.38 -19.16
N GLY A 237 7.97 -17.86 -18.20
CA GLY A 237 9.43 -17.80 -18.26
C GLY A 237 10.02 -16.45 -17.85
N ALA A 238 9.23 -15.57 -17.23
CA ALA A 238 9.70 -14.31 -16.66
C ALA A 238 10.16 -14.50 -15.21
N ALA A 239 11.17 -13.74 -14.78
CA ALA A 239 11.41 -13.53 -13.37
C ALA A 239 10.38 -12.54 -12.81
N ALA A 240 10.03 -12.70 -11.53
CA ALA A 240 9.09 -11.83 -10.86
C ALA A 240 9.68 -11.35 -9.54
N ALA A 241 9.62 -10.05 -9.29
CA ALA A 241 10.11 -9.45 -8.06
C ALA A 241 9.01 -8.62 -7.39
N VAL A 242 8.99 -8.65 -6.06
CA VAL A 242 8.11 -7.81 -5.25
C VAL A 242 8.96 -7.01 -4.27
N ILE A 243 8.74 -5.70 -4.19
CA ILE A 243 9.52 -4.81 -3.33
C ILE A 243 8.71 -4.35 -2.12
N ASN A 244 9.40 -4.18 -1.00
CA ASN A 244 8.94 -3.33 0.09
C ASN A 244 9.53 -1.92 -0.03
N TYR A 245 8.91 -0.98 0.67
CA TYR A 245 9.40 0.38 0.87
C TYR A 245 8.90 0.89 2.24
N ASP A 246 9.51 1.97 2.76
CA ASP A 246 9.03 2.55 4.01
C ASP A 246 7.66 3.21 3.85
N LEU A 247 6.93 3.31 4.96
CA LEU A 247 5.57 3.85 4.94
C LEU A 247 5.52 5.26 5.54
N CYS A 248 4.61 6.09 5.03
CA CYS A 248 4.18 7.30 5.70
C CYS A 248 3.48 6.96 7.03
N PRO A 249 3.61 7.80 8.08
CA PRO A 249 4.32 9.08 8.12
C PRO A 249 5.83 9.00 8.42
N GLN A 250 6.41 7.80 8.62
CA GLN A 250 7.82 7.65 9.03
C GLN A 250 8.80 8.17 7.99
N VAL A 251 8.37 8.20 6.72
CA VAL A 251 9.08 8.85 5.62
C VAL A 251 8.11 9.70 4.79
N THR A 252 8.65 10.59 3.98
CA THR A 252 7.88 11.40 3.03
C THR A 252 7.60 10.64 1.74
N MET A 253 6.61 11.08 0.96
CA MET A 253 6.36 10.57 -0.40
C MET A 253 7.61 10.60 -1.28
N ASP A 254 8.38 11.70 -1.24
CA ASP A 254 9.62 11.83 -2.01
C ASP A 254 10.66 10.75 -1.65
N ARG A 255 10.71 10.35 -0.37
CA ARG A 255 11.58 9.27 0.08
C ARG A 255 11.13 7.93 -0.47
N ILE A 256 9.82 7.65 -0.46
CA ILE A 256 9.27 6.40 -1.01
C ILE A 256 9.59 6.31 -2.51
N VAL A 257 9.35 7.39 -3.28
CA VAL A 257 9.73 7.44 -4.69
C VAL A 257 11.23 7.21 -4.89
N LYS A 258 12.08 7.78 -4.03
CA LYS A 258 13.54 7.53 -4.05
C LYS A 258 13.90 6.07 -3.73
N GLN A 259 13.16 5.42 -2.83
CA GLN A 259 13.36 4.00 -2.49
C GLN A 259 13.00 3.10 -3.66
N THR A 260 11.86 3.33 -4.31
CA THR A 260 11.46 2.59 -5.51
C THR A 260 12.47 2.75 -6.65
N ARG A 261 13.03 3.96 -6.84
CA ARG A 261 14.13 4.20 -7.79
C ARG A 261 15.36 3.38 -7.44
N ALA A 262 15.74 3.33 -6.16
CA ALA A 262 16.88 2.55 -5.70
C ALA A 262 16.68 1.04 -5.95
N ALA A 263 15.47 0.53 -5.75
CA ALA A 263 15.14 -0.86 -6.08
C ALA A 263 15.29 -1.16 -7.58
N CYS A 264 14.78 -0.28 -8.46
CA CYS A 264 14.93 -0.42 -9.91
C CYS A 264 16.41 -0.39 -10.34
N VAL A 265 17.20 0.52 -9.77
CA VAL A 265 18.64 0.62 -10.04
C VAL A 265 19.39 -0.63 -9.54
N HIS A 266 19.04 -1.14 -8.36
CA HIS A 266 19.63 -2.37 -7.83
C HIS A 266 19.36 -3.55 -8.76
N LEU A 267 18.10 -3.75 -9.16
CA LEU A 267 17.70 -4.83 -10.07
C LEU A 267 18.38 -4.71 -11.43
N TRP A 268 18.49 -3.49 -11.98
CA TRP A 268 19.20 -3.28 -13.24
C TRP A 268 20.70 -3.61 -13.12
N ARG A 269 21.37 -3.18 -12.05
CA ARG A 269 22.82 -3.42 -11.85
C ARG A 269 23.16 -4.88 -11.62
N HIS A 270 22.29 -5.61 -10.90
CA HIS A 270 22.57 -6.97 -10.45
C HIS A 270 21.78 -8.03 -11.22
N GLY A 271 20.98 -7.67 -12.21
CA GLY A 271 20.04 -8.58 -12.85
C GLY A 271 20.67 -9.88 -13.39
N ALA A 272 21.83 -9.77 -14.04
CA ALA A 272 22.56 -10.93 -14.54
C ALA A 272 23.00 -11.89 -13.42
N GLU A 273 23.48 -11.36 -12.29
CA GLU A 273 23.84 -12.13 -11.08
C GLU A 273 22.59 -12.70 -10.39
N LEU A 274 21.48 -11.98 -10.50
CA LEU A 274 20.17 -12.33 -9.95
C LEU A 274 19.40 -13.35 -10.81
N GLY A 275 19.82 -13.61 -12.05
CA GLY A 275 19.28 -14.66 -12.91
C GLY A 275 18.21 -14.21 -13.90
N PHE A 276 18.12 -12.91 -14.21
CA PHE A 276 17.22 -12.35 -15.23
C PHE A 276 17.96 -11.38 -16.15
N ASP A 277 17.32 -10.98 -17.26
CA ASP A 277 17.87 -10.00 -18.20
C ASP A 277 17.59 -8.55 -17.72
N PRO A 278 18.59 -7.80 -17.25
CA PRO A 278 18.39 -6.43 -16.76
C PRO A 278 18.00 -5.44 -17.87
N ALA A 279 18.16 -5.80 -19.15
CA ALA A 279 17.70 -4.99 -20.27
C ALA A 279 16.19 -5.13 -20.53
N ARG A 280 15.47 -5.97 -19.77
CA ARG A 280 14.06 -6.29 -19.99
C ARG A 280 13.24 -6.21 -18.71
N ILE A 281 13.18 -5.01 -18.12
CA ILE A 281 12.43 -4.75 -16.88
C ILE A 281 11.07 -4.13 -17.21
N GLN A 282 10.00 -4.83 -16.86
CA GLN A 282 8.64 -4.31 -16.78
C GLN A 282 8.33 -3.93 -15.32
N LEU A 283 7.65 -2.80 -15.14
CA LEU A 283 7.09 -2.43 -13.85
C LEU A 283 5.59 -2.73 -13.82
N ALA A 284 5.10 -3.16 -12.67
CA ALA A 284 3.69 -3.19 -12.37
C ALA A 284 3.43 -2.69 -10.96
N GLY A 285 2.24 -2.16 -10.73
CA GLY A 285 1.86 -1.80 -9.38
C GLY A 285 0.38 -1.54 -9.23
N HIS A 286 -0.08 -1.71 -8.00
CA HIS A 286 -1.48 -1.51 -7.62
C HIS A 286 -1.65 -0.28 -6.74
N SER A 287 -2.66 0.56 -7.01
CA SER A 287 -3.02 1.68 -6.14
C SER A 287 -1.82 2.63 -5.94
N ALA A 288 -1.36 2.82 -4.70
CA ALA A 288 -0.11 3.51 -4.41
C ALA A 288 1.12 2.93 -5.15
N GLY A 289 1.15 1.62 -5.41
CA GLY A 289 2.16 1.00 -6.26
C GLY A 289 2.01 1.33 -7.74
N GLY A 290 0.78 1.51 -8.23
CA GLY A 290 0.51 1.99 -9.59
C GLY A 290 1.00 3.42 -9.80
N HIS A 291 0.83 4.27 -8.78
CA HIS A 291 1.48 5.58 -8.70
C HIS A 291 3.01 5.46 -8.78
N LEU A 292 3.62 4.60 -7.96
CA LEU A 292 5.07 4.45 -7.91
C LEU A 292 5.63 3.92 -9.25
N ALA A 293 4.94 2.98 -9.89
CA ALA A 293 5.26 2.50 -11.23
C ALA A 293 5.25 3.64 -12.26
N ALA A 294 4.24 4.52 -12.21
CA ALA A 294 4.19 5.71 -13.05
C ALA A 294 5.34 6.71 -12.73
N MET A 295 5.66 6.92 -11.45
CA MET A 295 6.81 7.76 -11.06
C MET A 295 8.14 7.21 -11.60
N MET A 296 8.30 5.89 -11.68
CA MET A 296 9.48 5.27 -12.27
C MET A 296 9.51 5.45 -13.79
N ALA A 297 8.35 5.35 -14.46
CA ALA A 297 8.22 5.63 -15.89
C ALA A 297 8.60 7.08 -16.24
N ALA A 298 8.33 8.02 -15.33
CA ALA A 298 8.67 9.43 -15.47
C ALA A 298 10.07 9.81 -14.91
N THR A 299 10.88 8.83 -14.52
CA THR A 299 12.20 9.10 -13.93
C THR A 299 13.25 9.33 -15.02
N ASP A 300 13.93 10.48 -14.95
CA ASP A 300 15.17 10.73 -15.68
C ASP A 300 16.31 9.94 -15.04
N TRP A 301 16.52 8.71 -15.52
CA TRP A 301 17.53 7.80 -14.98
C TRP A 301 18.97 8.31 -15.15
N PRO A 302 19.38 8.83 -16.34
CA PRO A 302 20.71 9.43 -16.51
C PRO A 302 20.99 10.62 -15.59
N ALA A 303 19.97 11.42 -15.24
CA ALA A 303 20.13 12.50 -14.27
C ALA A 303 20.35 12.01 -12.82
N LEU A 304 19.89 10.80 -12.49
CA LEU A 304 20.18 10.17 -11.19
C LEU A 304 21.60 9.59 -11.16
N ASP A 305 22.00 8.93 -12.24
CA ASP A 305 23.34 8.37 -12.44
C ASP A 305 23.58 8.19 -13.94
N ALA A 306 24.63 8.84 -14.46
CA ALA A 306 24.93 8.88 -15.89
C ALA A 306 25.22 7.50 -16.52
N GLY A 307 25.48 6.47 -15.70
CA GLY A 307 25.65 5.09 -16.17
C GLY A 307 24.33 4.34 -16.39
N LEU A 308 23.18 4.92 -16.02
CA LEU A 308 21.87 4.29 -16.19
C LEU A 308 21.29 4.61 -17.58
N PRO A 309 20.65 3.62 -18.24
CA PRO A 309 19.96 3.86 -19.50
C PRO A 309 18.69 4.70 -19.29
N ALA A 310 18.41 5.61 -20.22
CA ALA A 310 17.17 6.40 -20.22
C ALA A 310 15.91 5.52 -20.26
N ASP A 311 16.02 4.36 -20.90
CA ASP A 311 14.98 3.35 -21.06
C ASP A 311 15.15 2.18 -20.09
N LEU A 312 15.61 2.41 -18.86
CA LEU A 312 15.75 1.38 -17.82
C LEU A 312 14.48 0.54 -17.65
N VAL A 313 13.31 1.18 -17.73
CA VAL A 313 12.00 0.55 -17.68
C VAL A 313 11.46 0.40 -19.11
N LYS A 314 11.11 -0.82 -19.54
CA LYS A 314 10.67 -1.11 -20.91
C LYS A 314 9.15 -1.04 -21.11
N SER A 315 8.38 -1.34 -20.06
CA SER A 315 6.92 -1.25 -20.08
C SER A 315 6.36 -1.13 -18.67
N VAL A 316 5.12 -0.64 -18.56
CA VAL A 316 4.49 -0.35 -17.26
C VAL A 316 3.03 -0.81 -17.22
N VAL A 317 2.64 -1.50 -16.17
CA VAL A 317 1.26 -1.94 -15.89
C VAL A 317 0.77 -1.28 -14.61
N MET A 318 -0.08 -0.26 -14.75
CA MET A 318 -0.59 0.53 -13.63
C MET A 318 -2.03 0.11 -13.34
N VAL A 319 -2.26 -0.52 -12.20
CA VAL A 319 -3.59 -1.02 -11.80
C VAL A 319 -4.16 -0.10 -10.71
N SER A 320 -5.25 0.59 -11.02
CA SER A 320 -6.02 1.43 -10.10
C SER A 320 -5.17 2.50 -9.39
N GLY A 321 -4.21 3.08 -10.10
CA GLY A 321 -3.23 3.99 -9.54
C GLY A 321 -3.76 5.39 -9.21
N LEU A 322 -2.98 6.12 -8.41
CA LEU A 322 -3.22 7.54 -8.12
C LEU A 322 -2.20 8.40 -8.87
N PHE A 323 -2.68 9.26 -9.76
CA PHE A 323 -1.84 10.00 -10.69
C PHE A 323 -1.92 11.52 -10.53
N GLU A 324 -2.92 12.02 -9.80
CA GLU A 324 -3.04 13.40 -9.35
C GLU A 324 -3.27 13.41 -7.83
N LEU A 325 -2.26 13.87 -7.09
CA LEU A 325 -2.22 13.77 -5.64
C LEU A 325 -2.70 15.04 -4.93
N ASP A 326 -2.92 16.16 -5.64
CA ASP A 326 -3.37 17.40 -5.00
C ASP A 326 -4.66 17.25 -4.18
N PRO A 327 -5.69 16.51 -4.65
CA PRO A 327 -6.91 16.33 -3.88
C PRO A 327 -6.68 15.61 -2.54
N LEU A 328 -5.66 14.73 -2.45
CA LEU A 328 -5.37 14.03 -1.20
C LEU A 328 -5.04 14.99 -0.06
N ARG A 329 -4.54 16.20 -0.36
CA ARG A 329 -4.23 17.24 0.63
C ARG A 329 -5.41 17.64 1.50
N PHE A 330 -6.62 17.47 0.97
CA PHE A 330 -7.89 17.83 1.62
C PHE A 330 -8.62 16.63 2.22
N THR A 331 -7.99 15.45 2.21
CA THR A 331 -8.51 14.23 2.83
C THR A 331 -7.83 13.96 4.17
N GLY A 332 -8.45 13.12 5.00
CA GLY A 332 -7.82 12.66 6.24
C GLY A 332 -6.50 11.91 6.03
N MET A 333 -6.23 11.40 4.83
CA MET A 333 -4.97 10.72 4.51
C MET A 333 -3.77 11.66 4.58
N ASN A 334 -3.96 12.96 4.33
CA ASN A 334 -2.84 13.91 4.31
C ASN A 334 -2.16 14.07 5.66
N ARG A 335 -2.85 13.71 6.74
CA ARG A 335 -2.27 13.64 8.09
C ARG A 335 -1.00 12.80 8.12
N ALA A 336 -1.00 11.67 7.41
CA ALA A 336 0.15 10.79 7.31
C ALA A 336 1.06 11.17 6.15
N LEU A 337 0.49 11.58 5.01
CA LEU A 337 1.25 11.86 3.79
C LEU A 337 2.09 13.14 3.88
N GLY A 338 1.62 14.14 4.64
CA GLY A 338 2.31 15.42 4.81
C GLY A 338 2.50 16.19 3.51
N LEU A 339 1.57 16.08 2.55
CA LEU A 339 1.66 16.76 1.27
C LEU A 339 1.27 18.23 1.42
N ASP A 340 2.20 19.10 1.04
CA ASP A 340 1.88 20.46 0.60
C ASP A 340 1.59 20.48 -0.93
N ALA A 341 1.21 21.64 -1.46
CA ALA A 341 0.90 21.81 -2.88
C ALA A 341 2.09 21.44 -3.79
N LYS A 342 3.32 21.77 -3.38
CA LYS A 342 4.53 21.47 -4.15
C LYS A 342 4.83 19.97 -4.13
N ALA A 343 4.56 19.31 -3.01
CA ALA A 343 4.77 17.88 -2.79
C ALA A 343 3.78 17.05 -3.57
N ALA A 344 2.50 17.44 -3.54
CA ALA A 344 1.49 16.85 -4.38
C ALA A 344 1.86 16.99 -5.86
N ALA A 345 2.22 18.21 -6.31
CA ALA A 345 2.53 18.46 -7.72
C ALA A 345 3.73 17.63 -8.21
N ARG A 346 4.85 17.61 -7.49
CA ARG A 346 6.06 16.86 -7.91
C ARG A 346 5.91 15.34 -7.81
N ASN A 347 4.94 14.86 -7.04
CA ASN A 347 4.61 13.43 -6.93
C ASN A 347 3.32 13.08 -7.68
N SER A 348 2.82 13.91 -8.59
CA SER A 348 1.66 13.60 -9.44
C SER A 348 2.14 13.20 -10.83
N PRO A 349 2.15 11.90 -11.20
CA PRO A 349 2.55 11.43 -12.52
C PRO A 349 1.86 12.14 -13.69
N VAL A 350 0.60 12.57 -13.54
CA VAL A 350 -0.11 13.32 -14.59
C VAL A 350 0.52 14.69 -14.87
N ARG A 351 1.45 15.17 -14.05
CA ARG A 351 2.18 16.43 -14.25
C ARG A 351 3.60 16.22 -14.77
N LEU A 352 4.01 14.97 -14.99
CA LEU A 352 5.35 14.58 -15.39
C LEU A 352 5.33 13.91 -16.76
N ASP A 353 6.40 14.07 -17.52
CA ASP A 353 6.55 13.40 -18.80
C ASP A 353 7.14 12.00 -18.59
N PRO A 354 6.71 10.99 -19.36
CA PRO A 354 7.41 9.71 -19.38
C PRO A 354 8.85 9.93 -19.85
N SER A 355 9.82 9.21 -19.29
CA SER A 355 11.25 9.40 -19.59
C SER A 355 11.58 9.14 -21.07
N HIS A 356 10.77 8.30 -21.71
CA HIS A 356 10.75 8.01 -23.13
C HIS A 356 9.38 7.40 -23.49
N PRO A 357 8.98 7.39 -24.78
CA PRO A 357 7.81 6.64 -25.22
C PRO A 357 8.00 5.14 -24.94
N MET A 358 7.07 4.55 -24.18
CA MET A 358 7.08 3.12 -23.85
C MET A 358 5.66 2.57 -23.79
N PRO A 359 5.44 1.29 -24.11
CA PRO A 359 4.11 0.70 -24.03
C PRO A 359 3.65 0.53 -22.59
N MET A 360 2.36 0.81 -22.35
CA MET A 360 1.78 0.80 -21.02
C MET A 360 0.37 0.23 -21.01
N VAL A 361 -0.01 -0.33 -19.86
CA VAL A 361 -1.39 -0.64 -19.50
C VAL A 361 -1.78 0.24 -18.33
N CYS A 362 -2.93 0.89 -18.44
CA CYS A 362 -3.60 1.53 -17.32
C CYS A 362 -4.91 0.79 -17.07
N ALA A 363 -5.02 0.07 -15.97
CA ALA A 363 -6.21 -0.72 -15.64
C ALA A 363 -6.96 -0.11 -14.45
N VAL A 364 -8.27 -0.28 -14.41
CA VAL A 364 -9.12 0.14 -13.27
C VAL A 364 -10.34 -0.77 -13.18
N GLY A 365 -10.81 -1.07 -11.97
CA GLY A 365 -12.03 -1.85 -11.76
C GLY A 365 -13.28 -1.04 -12.09
N GLY A 366 -14.24 -1.66 -12.77
CA GLY A 366 -15.51 -1.02 -13.14
C GLY A 366 -16.40 -0.67 -11.94
N LEU A 367 -16.19 -1.31 -10.78
CA LEU A 367 -16.88 -1.01 -9.51
C LEU A 367 -16.11 -0.01 -8.64
N GLU A 368 -15.01 0.56 -9.14
CA GLU A 368 -14.28 1.61 -8.42
C GLU A 368 -14.96 2.96 -8.51
N SER A 369 -14.54 3.87 -7.63
CA SER A 369 -15.07 5.23 -7.59
C SER A 369 -14.79 5.98 -8.89
N ALA A 370 -15.59 7.02 -9.15
CA ALA A 370 -15.41 7.88 -10.31
C ALA A 370 -14.03 8.53 -10.34
N GLU A 371 -13.42 8.78 -9.18
CA GLU A 371 -12.10 9.41 -9.09
C GLU A 371 -10.96 8.45 -9.46
N PHE A 372 -11.00 7.16 -9.09
CA PHE A 372 -10.03 6.18 -9.58
C PHE A 372 -10.14 6.00 -11.10
N GLN A 373 -11.37 5.90 -11.62
CA GLN A 373 -11.60 5.82 -13.07
C GLN A 373 -11.12 7.10 -13.79
N ARG A 374 -11.37 8.28 -13.20
CA ARG A 374 -10.93 9.56 -13.75
C ARG A 374 -9.41 9.65 -13.79
N GLN A 375 -8.72 9.28 -12.72
CA GLN A 375 -7.27 9.36 -12.66
C GLN A 375 -6.61 8.44 -13.69
N SER A 376 -7.06 7.20 -13.83
CA SER A 376 -6.55 6.28 -14.86
C SER A 376 -6.72 6.86 -16.27
N ARG A 377 -7.88 7.47 -16.55
CA ARG A 377 -8.16 8.09 -17.85
C ARG A 377 -7.26 9.29 -18.15
N ILE A 378 -7.14 10.26 -17.23
CA ILE A 378 -6.37 11.48 -17.48
C ILE A 378 -4.87 11.18 -17.68
N LEU A 379 -4.32 10.18 -16.99
CA LEU A 379 -2.94 9.78 -17.21
C LEU A 379 -2.79 9.13 -18.59
N ALA A 380 -3.67 8.19 -18.93
CA ALA A 380 -3.64 7.49 -20.21
C ALA A 380 -3.76 8.47 -21.39
N GLU A 381 -4.69 9.42 -21.32
CA GLU A 381 -4.86 10.47 -22.33
C GLU A 381 -3.61 11.33 -22.47
N ARG A 382 -3.08 11.85 -21.34
CA ARG A 382 -1.91 12.74 -21.37
C ARG A 382 -0.67 12.04 -21.90
N TRP A 383 -0.35 10.85 -21.40
CA TRP A 383 0.86 10.14 -21.82
C TRP A 383 0.74 9.57 -23.23
N SER A 384 -0.47 9.26 -23.70
CA SER A 384 -0.71 8.96 -25.12
C SER A 384 -0.43 10.17 -26.00
N ALA A 385 -0.85 11.37 -25.58
CA ALA A 385 -0.56 12.61 -26.30
C ALA A 385 0.95 12.95 -26.35
N LEU A 386 1.75 12.39 -25.43
CA LEU A 386 3.22 12.49 -25.43
C LEU A 386 3.92 11.34 -26.18
N GLY A 387 3.16 10.45 -26.84
CA GLY A 387 3.69 9.43 -27.74
C GLY A 387 3.81 8.02 -27.16
N SER A 388 3.50 7.80 -25.88
CA SER A 388 3.47 6.45 -25.29
C SER A 388 2.20 5.68 -25.72
N PRO A 389 2.29 4.44 -26.22
CA PRO A 389 1.10 3.65 -26.49
C PRO A 389 0.49 3.12 -25.17
N VAL A 390 -0.55 3.80 -24.68
CA VAL A 390 -1.25 3.43 -23.44
C VAL A 390 -2.55 2.70 -23.74
N ASN A 391 -2.68 1.46 -23.26
CA ASN A 391 -3.91 0.70 -23.28
C ASN A 391 -4.70 0.92 -21.98
N LEU A 392 -5.83 1.63 -22.05
CA LEU A 392 -6.74 1.83 -20.92
C LEU A 392 -7.76 0.69 -20.85
N ILE A 393 -7.74 -0.09 -19.77
CA ILE A 393 -8.63 -1.24 -19.55
C ILE A 393 -9.53 -0.95 -18.35
N THR A 394 -10.85 -1.04 -18.55
CA THR A 394 -11.80 -1.11 -17.42
C THR A 394 -12.21 -2.56 -17.22
N LEU A 395 -11.99 -3.09 -16.02
CA LEU A 395 -12.29 -4.47 -15.66
C LEU A 395 -13.66 -4.55 -14.99
N ASP A 396 -14.67 -4.92 -15.76
CA ASP A 396 -16.06 -5.03 -15.30
C ASP A 396 -16.20 -6.00 -14.11
N GLY A 397 -17.05 -5.65 -13.16
CA GLY A 397 -17.29 -6.46 -11.96
C GLY A 397 -16.14 -6.50 -10.95
N ARG A 398 -14.99 -5.86 -11.24
CA ARG A 398 -13.88 -5.74 -10.30
C ARG A 398 -13.99 -4.46 -9.48
N ASN A 399 -13.77 -4.58 -8.18
CA ASN A 399 -13.54 -3.46 -7.27
C ASN A 399 -12.02 -3.23 -7.06
N HIS A 400 -11.68 -2.19 -6.29
CA HIS A 400 -10.29 -1.76 -6.07
C HIS A 400 -9.37 -2.86 -5.50
N PHE A 401 -9.91 -3.84 -4.78
CA PHE A 401 -9.14 -4.94 -4.21
C PHE A 401 -9.18 -6.17 -5.11
N THR A 402 -10.30 -6.51 -5.76
CA THR A 402 -10.33 -7.71 -6.63
C THR A 402 -9.66 -7.50 -7.99
N VAL A 403 -9.47 -6.25 -8.44
CA VAL A 403 -8.89 -5.91 -9.75
C VAL A 403 -7.45 -6.40 -9.92
N ILE A 404 -6.68 -6.56 -8.84
CA ILE A 404 -5.28 -7.00 -8.93
C ILE A 404 -5.14 -8.50 -9.18
N GLU A 405 -6.16 -9.29 -8.84
CA GLU A 405 -6.15 -10.74 -9.06
C GLU A 405 -6.07 -11.07 -10.55
N ASP A 406 -6.56 -10.17 -11.40
CA ASP A 406 -6.49 -10.26 -12.85
C ASP A 406 -5.05 -10.19 -13.40
N LEU A 407 -4.05 -9.79 -12.59
CA LEU A 407 -2.63 -9.94 -12.93
C LEU A 407 -2.13 -11.39 -12.80
N ASN A 408 -2.91 -12.27 -12.18
CA ASN A 408 -2.57 -13.68 -11.96
C ASN A 408 -3.59 -14.63 -12.59
N ASP A 409 -4.48 -14.11 -13.45
CA ASP A 409 -5.47 -14.90 -14.19
C ASP A 409 -5.10 -14.90 -15.68
N PRO A 410 -4.59 -16.02 -16.23
CA PRO A 410 -4.22 -16.14 -17.64
C PRO A 410 -5.35 -15.84 -18.64
N SER A 411 -6.61 -15.92 -18.20
CA SER A 411 -7.78 -15.60 -19.03
C SER A 411 -8.16 -14.12 -19.02
N SER A 412 -7.60 -13.33 -18.08
CA SER A 412 -7.93 -11.92 -17.96
C SER A 412 -7.31 -11.09 -19.11
N PRO A 413 -8.03 -10.06 -19.60
CA PRO A 413 -7.45 -9.09 -20.52
C PRO A 413 -6.27 -8.32 -19.91
N LEU A 414 -6.23 -8.13 -18.58
CA LEU A 414 -5.12 -7.46 -17.91
C LEU A 414 -3.85 -8.32 -17.95
N PHE A 415 -3.93 -9.59 -17.55
CA PHE A 415 -2.79 -10.51 -17.67
C PHE A 415 -2.30 -10.60 -19.11
N THR A 416 -3.22 -10.80 -20.06
CA THR A 416 -2.88 -10.93 -21.48
C THR A 416 -2.12 -9.70 -21.99
N ALA A 417 -2.58 -8.50 -21.63
CA ALA A 417 -1.89 -7.27 -22.00
C ALA A 417 -0.53 -7.14 -21.31
N ALA A 418 -0.44 -7.43 -20.00
CA ALA A 418 0.80 -7.37 -19.24
C ALA A 418 1.87 -8.35 -19.78
N ALA A 419 1.50 -9.60 -20.00
CA ALA A 419 2.38 -10.65 -20.52
C ALA A 419 2.87 -10.33 -21.94
N ARG A 420 2.00 -9.77 -22.80
CA ARG A 420 2.41 -9.29 -24.12
C ARG A 420 3.49 -8.21 -24.02
N LEU A 421 3.27 -7.19 -23.18
CA LEU A 421 4.26 -6.12 -22.99
C LEU A 421 5.58 -6.58 -22.36
N LEU A 422 5.56 -7.68 -21.61
CA LEU A 422 6.73 -8.26 -20.94
C LEU A 422 7.63 -9.03 -21.93
N HIS A 423 7.00 -9.73 -22.88
CA HIS A 423 7.70 -10.59 -23.83
C HIS A 423 8.03 -9.94 -25.17
N GLY A 424 7.38 -8.82 -25.52
CA GLY A 424 7.59 -8.08 -26.77
C GLY A 424 6.54 -8.41 -27.79
#